data_AF-A0A401JD89-F1
#
_entry.id   AF-A0A401JD89-F1
#
_cell.length_a   1.000
_cell.length_b   1.000
_cell.length_c   1.000
_cell.angle_alpha   90.00
_cell.angle_beta   90.00
_cell.angle_gamma   90.00
#
_symmetry.space_group_name_H-M   'P 1'
#
loop_
_entity.id
_entity.type
_entity.pdbx_description
1 polymer ?
#
loop_
_entity_poly.entity_id
_entity_poly.type
_entity_poly.pdbx_seq_one_letter_code
_entity_poly.pdbx_strand_id
1 'polypeptide(L)' 'MERFFLNLKMERVWQRDYANFDEAKHDITDYIVGFYNCTRLHSTLGYLSPAAFERKMAVKQPIAVSENT' A
#
# COMPACT_ATOMS: atom_id res chain seq x y z
N MET A 1 -14.79 -1.19 -3.95
CA MET A 1 -13.64 -1.45 -4.84
C MET A 1 -12.70 -0.26 -4.73
N GLU A 2 -11.47 -0.51 -4.34
CA GLU A 2 -10.44 0.51 -4.21
C GLU A 2 -9.76 0.74 -5.56
N ARG A 3 -9.48 2.01 -5.89
CA ARG A 3 -8.85 2.40 -7.16
C ARG A 3 -7.46 2.97 -6.91
N PHE A 4 -6.48 2.10 -6.64
CA PHE A 4 -5.08 2.49 -6.38
C PHE A 4 -4.56 3.50 -7.42
N PHE A 5 -4.58 3.13 -8.71
CA PHE A 5 -4.03 3.97 -9.78
C PHE A 5 -4.76 5.29 -9.98
N LEU A 6 -6.08 5.34 -9.71
CA LEU A 6 -6.83 6.58 -9.76
C LEU A 6 -6.34 7.54 -8.66
N ASN A 7 -6.20 7.04 -7.44
CA ASN A 7 -5.74 7.84 -6.31
C ASN A 7 -4.28 8.26 -6.47
N LEU A 8 -3.40 7.37 -6.90
CA LEU A 8 -2.01 7.71 -7.22
C LEU A 8 -1.95 8.86 -8.23
N LYS A 9 -2.73 8.76 -9.31
CA LYS A 9 -2.74 9.81 -10.33
C LYS A 9 -3.30 11.13 -9.78
N MET A 10 -4.42 11.09 -9.06
CA MET A 10 -5.08 12.31 -8.56
C MET A 10 -4.31 12.99 -7.42
N GLU A 11 -3.78 12.21 -6.46
CA GLU A 11 -3.16 12.73 -5.24
C GLU A 11 -1.68 13.07 -5.44
N ARG A 12 -0.96 12.42 -6.37
CA ARG A 12 0.48 12.63 -6.59
C ARG A 12 0.87 13.10 -7.98
N VAL A 13 0.25 12.60 -9.04
CA VAL A 13 0.72 12.86 -10.43
C VAL A 13 0.05 14.07 -11.07
N TRP A 14 -1.22 14.35 -10.75
CA TRP A 14 -2.05 15.32 -11.47
C TRP A 14 -1.59 16.77 -11.36
N GLN A 15 -0.80 17.13 -10.34
CA GLN A 15 -0.28 18.49 -10.13
C GLN A 15 1.24 18.54 -9.98
N ARG A 16 1.96 17.51 -10.43
CA ARG A 16 3.43 17.47 -10.37
C ARG A 16 4.04 17.37 -11.75
N ASP A 17 4.92 18.32 -12.04
CA ASP A 17 5.86 18.24 -13.14
C ASP A 17 7.17 17.65 -12.62
N TYR A 18 7.55 16.48 -13.13
CA TYR A 18 8.81 15.83 -12.79
C TYR A 18 9.89 16.27 -13.78
N ALA A 19 11.05 16.68 -13.26
CA ALA A 19 12.15 17.10 -14.12
C ALA A 19 12.81 15.91 -14.83
N ASN A 20 12.78 14.73 -14.20
CA ASN A 20 13.36 13.50 -14.73
C ASN A 20 12.61 12.25 -14.24
N PHE A 21 12.90 11.11 -14.88
CA PHE A 21 12.27 9.84 -14.55
C PHE A 21 12.62 9.33 -13.14
N ASP A 22 13.85 9.57 -12.67
CA ASP A 22 14.29 9.11 -11.36
C ASP A 22 13.56 9.83 -10.22
N GLU A 23 13.28 11.13 -10.38
CA GLU A 23 12.46 11.91 -9.46
C GLU A 23 11.03 11.36 -9.38
N ALA A 24 10.41 11.12 -10.54
CA ALA A 24 9.08 10.51 -10.60
C ALA A 24 9.06 9.13 -9.92
N LYS A 25 10.08 8.32 -10.16
CA LYS A 25 10.21 6.99 -9.56
C LYS A 25 10.38 7.07 -8.04
N HIS A 26 11.23 7.97 -7.55
CA HIS A 26 11.43 8.15 -6.11
C HIS A 26 10.14 8.62 -5.43
N ASP A 27 9.45 9.59 -6.02
CA ASP A 27 8.22 10.15 -5.46
C ASP A 27 7.06 9.15 -5.44
N ILE A 28 6.87 8.40 -6.52
CA ILE A 28 5.87 7.32 -6.58
C ILE A 28 6.21 6.24 -5.56
N THR A 29 7.49 5.88 -5.41
CA THR A 29 7.92 4.87 -4.43
C THR A 29 7.66 5.34 -3.00
N ASP A 30 8.01 6.58 -2.67
CA ASP A 30 7.75 7.19 -1.37
C ASP A 30 6.24 7.23 -1.07
N TYR A 31 5.43 7.62 -2.05
CA TYR A 31 3.98 7.58 -1.88
C TYR A 31 3.46 6.17 -1.60
N ILE A 32 3.93 5.15 -2.32
CA ILE A 32 3.48 3.77 -2.13
C ILE A 32 3.91 3.24 -0.76
N VAL A 33 5.19 3.33 -0.45
CA VAL A 33 5.77 2.71 0.76
C VAL A 33 5.47 3.54 2.00
N GLY A 34 5.69 4.85 1.94
CA GLY A 34 5.56 5.76 3.08
C GLY A 34 4.13 6.13 3.42
N PHE A 35 3.28 6.36 2.41
CA PHE A 35 1.92 6.84 2.64
C PHE A 35 0.85 5.75 2.41
N TYR A 36 0.81 5.16 1.22
CA TYR A 36 -0.26 4.26 0.81
C TYR A 36 -0.34 3.01 1.69
N ASN A 37 0.77 2.27 1.79
CA ASN A 37 0.81 1.01 2.53
C ASN A 37 0.73 1.22 4.03
N CYS A 38 1.28 2.32 4.55
CA CYS A 38 1.37 2.55 5.99
C CYS A 38 0.15 3.26 6.59
N THR A 39 -0.35 4.29 5.91
CA THR A 39 -1.27 5.27 6.51
C THR A 39 -2.65 5.25 5.87
N ARG A 40 -2.76 4.93 4.59
CA ARG A 40 -4.04 5.07 3.87
C ARG A 40 -5.07 4.09 4.39
N LEU A 41 -6.24 4.59 4.78
CA LEU A 41 -7.31 3.77 5.32
C LEU A 41 -8.23 3.27 4.21
N HIS A 42 -8.54 1.98 4.25
CA HIS A 42 -9.39 1.34 3.25
C HIS A 42 -10.69 0.88 3.88
N SER A 43 -11.82 1.42 3.41
CA SER A 43 -13.16 1.02 3.88
C SER A 43 -13.42 -0.47 3.63
N THR A 44 -12.85 -1.04 2.58
CA THR A 44 -12.90 -2.49 2.28
C THR A 44 -12.09 -3.34 3.25
N LEU A 45 -11.06 -2.78 3.89
CA LEU A 45 -10.23 -3.46 4.90
C LEU A 45 -10.70 -3.18 6.34
N GLY A 46 -11.91 -2.61 6.50
CA GLY A 46 -12.44 -2.23 7.80
C GLY A 46 -11.76 -0.99 8.40
N TYR A 47 -11.43 -0.01 7.56
CA TYR A 47 -10.70 1.20 7.95
C TYR A 47 -9.31 0.90 8.53
N LEU A 48 -8.63 -0.10 7.96
CA LEU A 48 -7.23 -0.39 8.25
C LEU A 48 -6.37 -0.02 7.04
N SER A 49 -5.10 0.30 7.31
CA SER A 49 -4.11 0.41 6.24
C SER A 49 -3.69 -0.97 5.74
N PRO A 50 -3.20 -1.09 4.49
CA PRO A 50 -2.80 -2.37 3.93
C PRO A 50 -1.78 -3.08 4.82
N ALA A 51 -0.76 -2.37 5.31
CA ALA A 51 0.23 -2.94 6.22
C ALA A 51 -0.36 -3.33 7.58
N ALA A 52 -1.32 -2.58 8.11
CA ALA A 52 -2.00 -2.94 9.36
C ALA A 52 -2.88 -4.18 9.19
N PHE A 53 -3.57 -4.28 8.06
CA PHE A 53 -4.36 -5.44 7.70
C PHE A 53 -3.48 -6.69 7.52
N GLU A 54 -2.38 -6.58 6.78
CA GLU A 54 -1.39 -7.67 6.63
C GLU A 54 -0.82 -8.10 7.98
N ARG A 55 -0.41 -7.18 8.85
CA ARG A 55 0.05 -7.52 10.21
C ARG A 55 -1.02 -8.25 11.01
N LYS A 56 -2.28 -7.78 10.96
CA LYS A 56 -3.39 -8.43 11.66
C LYS A 56 -3.69 -9.82 11.12
N MET A 57 -3.52 -10.03 9.81
CA MET A 57 -3.66 -11.36 9.19
C MET A 57 -2.48 -12.28 9.52
N ALA A 58 -1.25 -11.76 9.51
CA ALA A 58 -0.04 -12.50 9.86
C ALA A 58 -0.07 -12.99 11.32
N VAL A 59 -0.54 -12.16 12.25
CA VAL A 59 -0.73 -12.53 13.66
C VAL A 59 -1.82 -13.61 13.83
N LYS A 60 -2.77 -13.71 12.89
CA LYS A 60 -3.89 -14.65 12.98
C LYS A 60 -3.55 -16.06 12.50
N GLN A 61 -2.37 -16.31 11.93
CA GLN A 61 -1.96 -17.63 11.48
C GLN A 61 -0.56 -18.02 11.97
N PRO A 62 -0.43 -18.76 13.08
CA PRO A 62 0.59 -19.80 13.09
C PRO A 62 0.09 -20.83 12.08
N ILE A 63 0.72 -20.84 10.90
CA ILE A 63 0.54 -21.94 9.96
C ILE A 63 1.04 -23.18 10.70
N ALA A 64 0.11 -24.03 11.16
CA ALA A 64 0.48 -25.36 11.59
C ALA A 64 1.00 -26.07 10.34
N VAL A 65 2.32 -26.05 10.16
CA VAL A 65 2.98 -26.90 9.19
C VAL A 65 2.72 -28.31 9.70
N SER A 66 1.73 -28.97 9.10
CA SER A 66 1.52 -30.40 9.32
C SER A 66 2.76 -31.09 8.78
N GLU A 67 3.65 -31.48 9.68
CA GLU A 67 4.73 -32.41 9.40
C GLU A 67 4.09 -33.75 9.06
N ASN A 68 3.86 -33.97 7.76
CA ASN A 68 3.40 -35.26 7.27
C ASN A 68 4.63 -36.19 7.29
N THR A 69 4.52 -37.23 8.12
CA THR A 69 5.47 -38.34 8.31
C THR A 69 5.88 -39.00 6.99
#